data_AF-A0A935L5L8-F1
#
_entry.id   AF-A0A935L5L8-F1
#
_cell.length_a   1.000
_cell.length_b   1.000
_cell.length_c   1.000
_cell.angle_alpha   90.00
_cell.angle_beta   90.00
_cell.angle_gamma   90.00
#
_symmetry.space_group_name_H-M   'P 1'
#
loop_
_entity.id
_entity.type
_entity.pdbx_description
1 polymer ?
#
loop_
_entity_poly.entity_id
_entity_poly.type
_entity_poly.pdbx_seq_one_letter_code
_entity_poly.pdbx_strand_id
1 'polypeptide(L)'
;MADEANRTQILISASKSGDFLSAVYRSYLAELDEREDFPLEIAALHNDGHVNVVAEFAKLDKTQEGSRGLFMTRHVLEKALPYINAPMRDVMHCVLHLNKAAGYDMAAGTIFNSYTAHCENDPARHLEAMKLIESEPEQFADILPATVVAGSRIDHSYYLAELLRLSQHPAKVLRQRAVLSLSRIQWPKGASVPEEALAGLEKSASENDDEILASVVRSAFTLYQQDRKTEALAIALIDSALSKGDEYALHASSTILGFETKEIPARLLDVILGHLKRVKPTNKGTLDNIDFGIASLLKESKAETALRFLEEFLLQHAGTLTIKIFDSVAREILTNRTLLSKITTRWFLNGARVLCESVHDIGGRSHGGILLIDVDAAELTTKDFTHMVFLARKAIGYFFLEPVTAASILISLMRMSPDDKTLEQLGQLLFNPLLVNYTGSAQEYVEAQAPQETGKVKETLDKALAAIAAYLETLRGVPALAALHPGQAHRESYRRYMSESSAASMKEAEKHSVFLNLVSRSTLLYGRKSINYIRSGEGPPRRMEIPLTSHSIQMEIPRMENLDEHGLNYMLRVFRAERFRT
;
A
#
# COMPACT_ATOMS: atom_id res chain seq x y z
N MET A 1 7.35 15.74 44.18
CA MET A 1 6.90 15.73 45.60
C MET A 1 5.45 16.21 45.81
N ALA A 2 5.08 17.50 45.70
CA ALA A 2 3.68 17.91 45.95
C ALA A 2 2.70 17.51 44.82
N ASP A 3 3.15 17.53 43.56
CA ASP A 3 2.35 17.16 42.39
C ASP A 3 2.21 15.62 42.24
N GLU A 4 3.31 14.91 42.47
CA GLU A 4 3.43 13.43 42.48
C GLU A 4 2.52 12.75 43.53
N ALA A 5 2.43 13.31 44.74
CA ALA A 5 1.52 12.82 45.78
C ALA A 5 0.04 13.01 45.40
N ASN A 6 -0.28 14.09 44.67
CA ASN A 6 -1.61 14.35 44.17
C ASN A 6 -1.99 13.37 43.04
N ARG A 7 -1.07 13.13 42.10
CA ARG A 7 -1.23 12.16 41.00
C ARG A 7 -1.47 10.73 41.49
N THR A 8 -0.67 10.28 42.45
CA THR A 8 -0.81 8.94 43.05
C THR A 8 -2.19 8.76 43.68
N GLN A 9 -2.67 9.76 44.42
CA GLN A 9 -3.99 9.72 45.05
C GLN A 9 -5.13 9.72 44.01
N ILE A 10 -4.97 10.48 42.92
CA ILE A 10 -5.91 10.49 41.79
C ILE A 10 -6.01 9.08 41.19
N LEU A 11 -4.88 8.43 40.89
CA LEU A 11 -4.85 7.08 40.30
C LEU A 11 -5.50 6.02 41.21
N ILE A 12 -5.20 6.06 42.51
CA ILE A 12 -5.82 5.15 43.49
C ILE A 12 -7.34 5.37 43.57
N SER A 13 -7.77 6.64 43.59
CA SER A 13 -9.21 6.97 43.60
C SER A 13 -9.91 6.52 42.31
N ALA A 14 -9.26 6.70 41.16
CA ALA A 14 -9.76 6.31 39.86
C ALA A 14 -9.89 4.78 39.73
N SER A 15 -8.96 4.00 40.31
CA SER A 15 -9.10 2.54 40.37
C SER A 15 -10.35 2.11 41.15
N LYS A 16 -10.65 2.76 42.28
CA LYS A 16 -11.86 2.45 43.07
C LYS A 16 -13.16 2.82 42.36
N SER A 17 -13.13 3.82 41.48
CA SER A 17 -14.29 4.25 40.69
C SER A 17 -14.38 3.60 39.31
N GLY A 18 -13.44 2.72 38.94
CA GLY A 18 -13.38 2.07 37.63
C GLY A 18 -12.92 2.97 36.47
N ASP A 19 -12.29 4.11 36.76
CA ASP A 19 -11.82 5.10 35.77
C ASP A 19 -10.27 5.14 35.64
N PHE A 20 -9.59 4.07 36.06
CA PHE A 20 -8.14 4.02 36.14
C PHE A 20 -7.44 4.27 34.79
N LEU A 21 -7.88 3.61 33.72
CA LEU A 21 -7.25 3.72 32.40
C LEU A 21 -7.38 5.14 31.81
N SER A 22 -8.54 5.77 31.99
CA SER A 22 -8.75 7.19 31.62
C SER A 22 -7.84 8.11 32.41
N ALA A 23 -7.66 7.84 33.72
CA ALA A 23 -6.78 8.63 34.58
C ALA A 23 -5.32 8.48 34.14
N VAL A 24 -4.87 7.26 33.85
CA VAL A 24 -3.53 6.99 33.30
C VAL A 24 -3.32 7.74 31.97
N TYR A 25 -4.29 7.68 31.05
CA TYR A 25 -4.21 8.39 29.78
C TYR A 25 -4.08 9.90 29.95
N ARG A 26 -4.92 10.50 30.80
CA ARG A 26 -4.92 11.94 31.07
C ARG A 26 -3.62 12.39 31.74
N SER A 27 -3.16 11.65 32.76
CA SER A 27 -1.90 11.92 33.44
C SER A 27 -0.71 11.83 32.49
N TYR A 28 -0.69 10.83 31.59
CA TYR A 28 0.36 10.68 30.59
C TYR A 28 0.39 11.82 29.56
N LEU A 29 -0.76 12.42 29.23
CA LEU A 29 -0.85 13.56 28.32
C LEU A 29 -0.51 14.90 28.98
N ALA A 30 -0.85 15.08 30.24
CA ALA A 30 -0.73 16.35 30.95
C ALA A 30 0.73 16.78 31.19
N GLU A 31 1.64 15.81 31.29
CA GLU A 31 3.04 16.08 31.64
C GLU A 31 3.96 15.59 30.52
N LEU A 32 4.45 16.52 29.70
CA LEU A 32 5.38 16.23 28.60
C LEU A 32 6.82 16.04 29.09
N ASP A 33 7.18 16.66 30.23
CA ASP A 33 8.56 16.74 30.74
C ASP A 33 8.92 15.65 31.78
N GLU A 34 7.95 15.02 32.47
CA GLU A 34 8.16 13.96 33.49
C GLU A 34 7.79 12.54 33.01
N ARG A 35 7.69 12.31 31.70
CA ARG A 35 7.19 11.06 31.10
C ARG A 35 8.04 9.81 31.38
N GLU A 36 9.26 9.98 31.87
CA GLU A 36 10.18 8.86 32.11
C GLU A 36 9.94 8.16 33.45
N ASP A 37 9.53 8.90 34.48
CA ASP A 37 9.33 8.35 35.83
C ASP A 37 7.91 7.80 36.05
N PHE A 38 6.92 8.29 35.29
CA PHE A 38 5.52 7.88 35.43
C PHE A 38 5.28 6.35 35.32
N PRO A 39 5.92 5.59 34.41
CA PRO A 39 5.80 4.13 34.39
C PRO A 39 6.34 3.44 35.65
N LEU A 40 7.37 4.01 36.30
CA LEU A 40 7.91 3.46 37.56
C LEU A 40 6.94 3.69 38.71
N GLU A 41 6.25 4.83 38.76
CA GLU A 41 5.17 5.08 39.72
C GLU A 41 4.00 4.11 39.56
N ILE A 42 3.61 3.82 38.30
CA ILE A 42 2.58 2.83 38.00
C ILE A 42 3.02 1.44 38.50
N ALA A 43 4.28 1.06 38.30
CA ALA A 43 4.80 -0.19 38.83
C ALA A 43 4.83 -0.23 40.37
N ALA A 44 5.23 0.88 41.02
CA ALA A 44 5.22 0.99 42.48
C ALA A 44 3.79 0.84 43.05
N LEU A 45 2.80 1.51 42.46
CA LEU A 45 1.39 1.37 42.83
C LEU A 45 0.90 -0.09 42.79
N HIS A 46 1.39 -0.87 41.82
CA HIS A 46 1.12 -2.31 41.76
C HIS A 46 1.79 -3.07 42.89
N ASN A 47 3.11 -2.89 43.01
CA ASN A 47 3.95 -3.66 43.91
C ASN A 47 3.62 -3.39 45.39
N ASP A 48 3.15 -2.17 45.70
CA ASP A 48 2.69 -1.77 47.04
C ASP A 48 1.25 -2.24 47.34
N GLY A 49 0.58 -2.89 46.38
CA GLY A 49 -0.77 -3.44 46.54
C GLY A 49 -1.89 -2.40 46.50
N HIS A 50 -1.61 -1.17 46.06
CA HIS A 50 -2.60 -0.10 45.98
C HIS A 50 -3.56 -0.27 44.80
N VAL A 51 -3.06 -0.75 43.65
CA VAL A 51 -3.85 -1.00 42.44
C VAL A 51 -3.35 -2.26 41.76
N ASN A 52 -4.23 -3.19 41.38
CA ASN A 52 -3.84 -4.29 40.50
C ASN A 52 -3.71 -3.79 39.04
N VAL A 53 -2.59 -3.15 38.73
CA VAL A 53 -2.31 -2.57 37.41
C VAL A 53 -2.48 -3.59 36.29
N VAL A 54 -1.99 -4.82 36.44
CA VAL A 54 -2.11 -5.86 35.40
C VAL A 54 -3.58 -6.16 35.09
N ALA A 55 -4.42 -6.29 36.12
CA ALA A 55 -5.85 -6.53 35.96
C ALA A 55 -6.60 -5.31 35.39
N GLU A 56 -6.19 -4.08 35.74
CA GLU A 56 -6.78 -2.87 35.15
C GLU A 56 -6.46 -2.77 33.65
N PHE A 57 -5.19 -2.97 33.27
CA PHE A 57 -4.78 -2.94 31.87
C PHE A 57 -5.35 -4.08 31.03
N ALA A 58 -5.67 -5.23 31.65
CA ALA A 58 -6.38 -6.31 30.97
C ALA A 58 -7.82 -5.93 30.54
N LYS A 59 -8.37 -4.80 31.02
CA LYS A 59 -9.66 -4.26 30.59
C LYS A 59 -9.56 -3.32 29.38
N LEU A 60 -8.34 -2.91 29.01
CA LEU A 60 -8.12 -1.92 27.96
C LEU A 60 -8.56 -2.48 26.60
N ASP A 61 -9.46 -1.77 25.92
CA ASP A 61 -10.02 -2.17 24.62
C ASP A 61 -10.06 -0.97 23.65
N LYS A 62 -9.82 -1.26 22.37
CA LYS A 62 -9.88 -0.31 21.26
C LYS A 62 -11.25 0.34 21.10
N THR A 63 -12.32 -0.38 21.44
CA THR A 63 -13.70 0.09 21.25
C THR A 63 -14.08 1.23 22.20
N GLN A 64 -13.49 1.29 23.40
CA GLN A 64 -13.80 2.29 24.43
C GLN A 64 -12.91 3.55 24.33
N GLU A 65 -11.61 3.37 24.05
CA GLU A 65 -10.61 4.45 24.11
C GLU A 65 -10.24 5.03 22.72
N GLY A 66 -10.72 4.39 21.64
CA GLY A 66 -10.26 4.67 20.28
C GLY A 66 -8.79 4.27 20.06
N SER A 67 -8.33 4.28 18.80
CA SER A 67 -7.00 3.76 18.45
C SER A 67 -5.86 4.53 19.14
N ARG A 68 -5.96 5.87 19.22
CA ARG A 68 -4.92 6.70 19.83
C ARG A 68 -4.86 6.54 21.34
N GLY A 69 -6.02 6.47 22.02
CA GLY A 69 -6.09 6.23 23.46
C GLY A 69 -5.50 4.88 23.83
N LEU A 70 -5.87 3.82 23.10
CA LEU A 70 -5.32 2.48 23.29
C LEU A 70 -3.79 2.46 23.26
N PHE A 71 -3.16 2.97 22.20
CA PHE A 71 -1.70 2.90 22.07
C PHE A 71 -0.96 3.75 23.10
N MET A 72 -1.47 4.96 23.41
CA MET A 72 -0.83 5.83 24.40
C MET A 72 -0.93 5.25 25.81
N THR A 73 -2.10 4.72 26.20
CA THR A 73 -2.29 4.10 27.51
C THR A 73 -1.46 2.82 27.60
N ARG A 74 -1.54 1.94 26.60
CA ARG A 74 -0.74 0.70 26.53
C ARG A 74 0.76 0.96 26.65
N HIS A 75 1.27 2.04 26.04
CA HIS A 75 2.69 2.42 26.11
C HIS A 75 3.18 2.67 27.55
N VAL A 76 2.30 3.14 28.44
CA VAL A 76 2.63 3.29 29.87
C VAL A 76 2.88 1.92 30.50
N LEU A 77 2.02 0.94 30.25
CA LEU A 77 2.25 -0.44 30.71
C LEU A 77 3.50 -1.04 30.08
N GLU A 78 3.74 -0.84 28.78
CA GLU A 78 4.94 -1.34 28.10
C GLU A 78 6.23 -0.92 28.83
N LYS A 79 6.26 0.30 29.36
CA LYS A 79 7.40 0.79 30.15
C LYS A 79 7.39 0.33 31.61
N ALA A 80 6.21 0.18 32.22
CA ALA A 80 6.07 -0.21 33.62
C ALA A 80 6.29 -1.72 33.84
N LEU A 81 5.89 -2.55 32.87
CA LEU A 81 5.81 -4.00 32.97
C LEU A 81 7.10 -4.69 33.47
N PRO A 82 8.32 -4.29 33.04
CA PRO A 82 9.54 -4.90 33.54
C PRO A 82 9.68 -4.82 35.07
N TYR A 83 9.14 -3.77 35.69
CA TYR A 83 9.28 -3.48 37.12
C TYR A 83 8.10 -4.00 37.96
N ILE A 84 7.05 -4.52 37.32
CA ILE A 84 5.88 -5.07 38.01
C ILE A 84 6.20 -6.46 38.58
N ASN A 85 5.73 -6.72 39.79
CA ASN A 85 5.74 -8.03 40.44
C ASN A 85 4.32 -8.59 40.51
N ALA A 86 3.98 -9.48 39.57
CA ALA A 86 2.65 -10.06 39.45
C ALA A 86 2.75 -11.55 39.08
N PRO A 87 1.70 -12.35 39.36
CA PRO A 87 1.65 -13.75 38.91
C PRO A 87 1.83 -13.87 37.39
N MET A 88 2.65 -14.84 36.96
CA MET A 88 3.03 -14.97 35.56
C MET A 88 1.81 -15.19 34.65
N ARG A 89 0.84 -15.97 35.11
CA ARG A 89 -0.44 -16.21 34.40
C ARG A 89 -1.18 -14.91 34.09
N ASP A 90 -1.29 -14.00 35.05
CA ASP A 90 -2.03 -12.74 34.88
C ASP A 90 -1.32 -11.80 33.90
N VAL A 91 0.02 -11.75 33.97
CA VAL A 91 0.85 -10.97 33.03
C VAL A 91 0.70 -11.52 31.62
N MET A 92 0.80 -12.84 31.43
CA MET A 92 0.65 -13.48 30.12
C MET A 92 -0.73 -13.19 29.50
N HIS A 93 -1.80 -13.30 30.30
CA HIS A 93 -3.15 -12.94 29.87
C HIS A 93 -3.26 -11.48 29.43
N CYS A 94 -2.75 -10.56 30.25
CA CYS A 94 -2.80 -9.13 29.95
C CYS A 94 -2.04 -8.80 28.66
N VAL A 95 -0.82 -9.32 28.49
CA VAL A 95 0.01 -9.10 27.29
C VAL A 95 -0.67 -9.63 26.03
N LEU A 96 -1.21 -10.86 26.08
CA LEU A 96 -1.88 -11.46 24.93
C LEU A 96 -3.19 -10.74 24.58
N HIS A 97 -3.96 -10.32 25.60
CA HIS A 97 -5.14 -9.49 25.42
C HIS A 97 -4.80 -8.17 24.72
N LEU A 98 -3.77 -7.45 25.20
CA LEU A 98 -3.36 -6.16 24.64
C LEU A 98 -2.75 -6.26 23.24
N ASN A 99 -2.04 -7.36 22.94
CA ASN A 99 -1.60 -7.66 21.59
C ASN A 99 -2.80 -7.85 20.66
N LYS A 100 -3.80 -8.64 21.09
CA LYS A 100 -5.03 -8.86 20.32
C LYS A 100 -5.86 -7.59 20.14
N ALA A 101 -5.97 -6.75 21.18
CA ALA A 101 -6.71 -5.49 21.14
C ALA A 101 -6.10 -4.46 20.18
N ALA A 102 -4.76 -4.47 20.02
CA ALA A 102 -4.07 -3.61 19.05
C ALA A 102 -4.33 -4.02 17.58
N GLY A 103 -4.70 -5.28 17.34
CA GLY A 103 -5.02 -5.80 16.01
C GLY A 103 -3.78 -5.98 15.13
N TYR A 104 -3.92 -5.75 13.82
CA TYR A 104 -2.86 -5.94 12.83
C TYR A 104 -2.04 -4.67 12.54
N ASP A 105 -1.95 -3.75 13.52
CA ASP A 105 -1.01 -2.63 13.41
C ASP A 105 0.42 -3.16 13.51
N MET A 106 1.36 -2.59 12.76
CA MET A 106 2.79 -2.92 12.86
C MET A 106 3.35 -2.68 14.28
N ALA A 107 2.68 -1.84 15.09
CA ALA A 107 3.01 -1.65 16.50
C ALA A 107 2.40 -2.68 17.46
N ALA A 108 1.49 -3.55 17.01
CA ALA A 108 0.76 -4.46 17.90
C ALA A 108 1.69 -5.40 18.69
N GLY A 109 2.80 -5.83 18.10
CA GLY A 109 3.75 -6.74 18.74
C GLY A 109 4.74 -6.11 19.74
N THR A 110 4.80 -4.78 19.89
CA THR A 110 5.81 -4.12 20.75
C THR A 110 5.73 -4.53 22.23
N ILE A 111 4.53 -4.88 22.71
CA ILE A 111 4.29 -5.35 24.08
C ILE A 111 5.08 -6.62 24.42
N PHE A 112 5.41 -7.46 23.42
CA PHE A 112 6.23 -8.65 23.65
C PHE A 112 7.68 -8.30 24.03
N ASN A 113 8.20 -7.14 23.62
CA ASN A 113 9.52 -6.68 24.04
C ASN A 113 9.51 -6.36 25.55
N SER A 114 8.46 -5.67 26.01
CA SER A 114 8.25 -5.38 27.44
C SER A 114 8.05 -6.63 28.28
N TYR A 115 7.30 -7.60 27.75
CA TYR A 115 7.16 -8.92 28.38
C TYR A 115 8.50 -9.64 28.48
N THR A 116 9.31 -9.62 27.42
CA THR A 116 10.64 -10.22 27.41
C THR A 116 11.51 -9.61 28.52
N ALA A 117 11.54 -8.28 28.63
CA ALA A 117 12.27 -7.57 29.69
C ALA A 117 11.72 -7.91 31.09
N HIS A 118 10.41 -8.09 31.25
CA HIS A 118 9.81 -8.55 32.49
C HIS A 118 10.27 -9.97 32.89
N CYS A 119 10.38 -10.89 31.94
CA CYS A 119 10.91 -12.22 32.18
C CYS A 119 12.42 -12.21 32.48
N GLU A 120 13.18 -11.28 31.91
CA GLU A 120 14.63 -11.15 32.12
C GLU A 120 14.99 -10.68 33.54
N ASN A 121 14.10 -9.94 34.20
CA ASN A 121 14.32 -9.44 35.56
C ASN A 121 14.27 -10.52 36.66
N ASP A 122 13.67 -11.68 36.39
CA ASP A 122 13.65 -12.81 37.32
C ASP A 122 13.65 -14.15 36.55
N PRO A 123 14.75 -14.93 36.63
CA PRO A 123 14.87 -16.20 35.92
C PRO A 123 13.78 -17.24 36.22
N ALA A 124 13.09 -17.12 37.36
CA ALA A 124 11.96 -18.01 37.67
C ALA A 124 10.78 -17.81 36.71
N ARG A 125 10.59 -16.58 36.20
CA ARG A 125 9.44 -16.17 35.38
C ARG A 125 9.38 -16.88 34.04
N HIS A 126 10.50 -16.96 33.33
CA HIS A 126 10.52 -17.66 32.04
C HIS A 126 10.34 -19.17 32.19
N LEU A 127 10.77 -19.78 33.31
CA LEU A 127 10.52 -21.19 33.60
C LEU A 127 9.06 -21.45 34.00
N GLU A 128 8.45 -20.56 34.78
CA GLU A 128 7.03 -20.62 35.11
C GLU A 128 6.16 -20.46 33.85
N ALA A 129 6.49 -19.50 32.99
CA ALA A 129 5.81 -19.28 31.72
C ALA A 129 5.87 -20.51 30.83
N MET A 130 7.01 -21.20 30.73
CA MET A 130 7.12 -22.45 29.95
C MET A 130 6.14 -23.53 30.46
N LYS A 131 6.00 -23.70 31.78
CA LYS A 131 5.03 -24.64 32.37
C LYS A 131 3.60 -24.27 32.03
N LEU A 132 3.26 -22.98 32.14
CA LEU A 132 1.92 -22.47 31.80
C LEU A 132 1.59 -22.69 30.32
N ILE A 133 2.53 -22.35 29.43
CA ILE A 133 2.42 -22.55 27.97
C ILE A 133 2.12 -24.00 27.64
N GLU A 134 2.84 -24.95 28.25
CA GLU A 134 2.61 -26.37 27.98
C GLU A 134 1.28 -26.87 28.55
N SER A 135 0.89 -26.40 29.74
CA SER A 135 -0.35 -26.81 30.39
C SER A 135 -1.62 -26.25 29.74
N GLU A 136 -1.53 -25.05 29.15
CA GLU A 136 -2.67 -24.29 28.60
C GLU A 136 -2.32 -23.72 27.21
N PRO A 137 -2.05 -24.59 26.22
CA PRO A 137 -1.49 -24.20 24.94
C PRO A 137 -2.39 -23.26 24.13
N GLU A 138 -3.70 -23.50 24.15
CA GLU A 138 -4.70 -22.66 23.45
C GLU A 138 -4.75 -21.23 23.99
N GLN A 139 -4.31 -21.01 25.24
CA GLN A 139 -4.32 -19.69 25.87
C GLN A 139 -2.98 -18.98 25.71
N PHE A 140 -1.86 -19.70 25.78
CA PHE A 140 -0.55 -19.10 26.00
C PHE A 140 0.50 -19.38 24.94
N ALA A 141 0.27 -20.31 23.99
CA ALA A 141 1.31 -20.68 23.01
C ALA A 141 1.86 -19.49 22.21
N ASP A 142 1.07 -18.46 21.96
CA ASP A 142 1.48 -17.25 21.24
C ASP A 142 2.60 -16.46 21.93
N ILE A 143 2.78 -16.61 23.25
CA ILE A 143 3.83 -15.90 23.99
C ILE A 143 5.16 -16.65 24.02
N LEU A 144 5.17 -17.93 23.61
CA LEU A 144 6.34 -18.80 23.62
C LEU A 144 7.58 -18.17 22.94
N PRO A 145 7.48 -17.52 21.75
CA PRO A 145 8.64 -16.89 21.14
C PRO A 145 9.30 -15.84 22.03
N ALA A 146 8.51 -15.02 22.74
CA ALA A 146 9.02 -13.98 23.63
C ALA A 146 9.64 -14.59 24.91
N THR A 147 9.01 -15.62 25.47
CA THR A 147 9.54 -16.38 26.62
C THR A 147 10.89 -17.02 26.29
N VAL A 148 11.04 -17.58 25.08
CA VAL A 148 12.29 -18.18 24.60
C VAL A 148 13.38 -17.13 24.42
N VAL A 149 13.06 -15.95 23.88
CA VAL A 149 14.05 -14.86 23.75
C VAL A 149 14.63 -14.50 25.11
N ALA A 150 13.80 -14.34 26.14
CA ALA A 150 14.26 -14.03 27.49
C ALA A 150 15.13 -15.16 28.08
N GLY A 151 14.62 -16.39 28.08
CA GLY A 151 15.28 -17.51 28.75
C GLY A 151 16.53 -18.05 28.04
N SER A 152 16.58 -18.00 26.70
CA SER A 152 17.74 -18.50 25.94
C SER A 152 18.99 -17.65 26.10
N ARG A 153 18.87 -16.38 26.52
CA ARG A 153 20.03 -15.56 26.90
C ARG A 153 20.77 -16.12 28.13
N ILE A 154 20.06 -16.88 28.97
CA ILE A 154 20.60 -17.53 30.17
C ILE A 154 21.05 -18.96 29.83
N ASP A 155 20.17 -19.75 29.19
CA ASP A 155 20.46 -21.15 28.83
C ASP A 155 19.88 -21.53 27.45
N HIS A 156 20.59 -21.16 26.39
CA HIS A 156 20.21 -21.48 25.02
C HIS A 156 20.15 -23.00 24.75
N SER A 157 20.93 -23.81 25.47
CA SER A 157 20.97 -25.27 25.26
C SER A 157 19.71 -25.94 25.82
N TYR A 158 19.27 -25.53 27.02
CA TYR A 158 18.00 -25.97 27.59
C TYR A 158 16.82 -25.58 26.69
N TYR A 159 16.76 -24.33 26.24
CA TYR A 159 15.66 -23.85 25.40
C TYR A 159 15.65 -24.51 24.02
N LEU A 160 16.82 -24.80 23.44
CA LEU A 160 16.89 -25.59 22.20
C LEU A 160 16.29 -26.98 22.40
N ALA A 161 16.73 -27.71 23.44
CA ALA A 161 16.24 -29.05 23.73
C ALA A 161 14.72 -29.06 23.96
N GLU A 162 14.21 -28.07 24.69
CA GLU A 162 12.80 -27.95 25.00
C GLU A 162 11.95 -27.62 23.76
N LEU A 163 12.44 -26.75 22.87
CA LEU A 163 11.76 -26.45 21.61
C LEU A 163 11.75 -27.64 20.65
N LEU A 164 12.81 -28.44 20.62
CA LEU A 164 12.86 -29.69 19.84
C LEU A 164 11.88 -30.76 20.37
N ARG A 165 11.60 -30.74 21.69
CA ARG A 165 10.58 -31.57 22.31
C ARG A 165 9.18 -31.04 21.97
N LEU A 166 8.94 -29.75 22.15
CA LEU A 166 7.65 -29.10 21.91
C LEU A 166 7.25 -29.09 20.42
N SER A 167 8.22 -29.07 19.49
CA SER A 167 7.95 -29.21 18.05
C SER A 167 7.37 -30.57 17.67
N GLN A 168 7.34 -31.53 18.58
CA GLN A 168 6.75 -32.86 18.40
C GLN A 168 5.52 -33.09 19.30
N HIS A 169 5.04 -32.03 19.97
CA HIS A 169 3.94 -32.12 20.91
C HIS A 169 2.61 -32.47 20.20
N PRO A 170 1.68 -33.21 20.84
CA PRO A 170 0.38 -33.53 20.24
C PRO A 170 -0.45 -32.29 19.85
N ALA A 171 -0.39 -31.24 20.67
CA ALA A 171 -1.08 -29.98 20.40
C ALA A 171 -0.42 -29.23 19.24
N LYS A 172 -1.18 -29.04 18.15
CA LYS A 172 -0.73 -28.38 16.92
C LYS A 172 -0.20 -26.97 17.18
N VAL A 173 -0.92 -26.16 17.96
CA VAL A 173 -0.54 -24.76 18.24
C VAL A 173 0.82 -24.67 18.93
N LEU A 174 1.16 -25.62 19.82
CA LEU A 174 2.48 -25.69 20.43
C LEU A 174 3.56 -26.09 19.45
N ARG A 175 3.31 -27.07 18.57
CA ARG A 175 4.29 -27.43 17.53
C ARG A 175 4.62 -26.22 16.67
N GLN A 176 3.57 -25.54 16.17
CA GLN A 176 3.70 -24.35 15.35
C GLN A 176 4.54 -23.27 16.05
N ARG A 177 4.22 -22.93 17.30
CA ARG A 177 4.94 -21.89 18.05
C ARG A 177 6.35 -22.32 18.46
N ALA A 178 6.57 -23.61 18.72
CA ALA A 178 7.89 -24.14 19.01
C ALA A 178 8.80 -24.04 17.78
N VAL A 179 8.31 -24.42 16.61
CA VAL A 179 9.02 -24.27 15.33
C VAL A 179 9.40 -22.82 15.08
N LEU A 180 8.45 -21.89 15.23
CA LEU A 180 8.72 -20.46 15.11
C LEU A 180 9.79 -19.98 16.10
N SER A 181 9.78 -20.52 17.32
CA SER A 181 10.66 -20.11 18.40
C SER A 181 12.09 -20.63 18.25
N LEU A 182 12.32 -21.70 17.48
CA LEU A 182 13.69 -22.18 17.18
C LEU A 182 14.57 -21.07 16.59
N SER A 183 14.00 -20.22 15.73
CA SER A 183 14.72 -19.08 15.15
C SER A 183 14.81 -17.85 16.05
N ARG A 184 14.23 -17.90 17.26
CA ARG A 184 14.24 -16.79 18.24
C ARG A 184 15.23 -17.00 19.38
N ILE A 185 15.85 -18.18 19.45
CA ILE A 185 16.92 -18.47 20.41
C ILE A 185 18.04 -17.44 20.25
N GLN A 186 18.49 -16.88 21.38
CA GLN A 186 19.57 -15.91 21.42
C GLN A 186 20.90 -16.64 21.57
N TRP A 187 21.61 -16.80 20.45
CA TRP A 187 22.94 -17.42 20.43
C TRP A 187 24.02 -16.46 20.94
N PRO A 188 25.11 -16.97 21.55
CA PRO A 188 26.27 -16.15 21.87
C PRO A 188 26.82 -15.44 20.62
N LYS A 189 27.32 -14.21 20.80
CA LYS A 189 27.81 -13.40 19.67
C LYS A 189 28.91 -14.14 18.90
N GLY A 190 28.69 -14.33 17.60
CA GLY A 190 29.62 -15.02 16.69
C GLY A 190 29.49 -16.55 16.69
N ALA A 191 28.57 -17.13 17.46
CA ALA A 191 28.23 -18.54 17.36
C ALA A 191 27.46 -18.82 16.05
N SER A 192 27.71 -19.98 15.46
CA SER A 192 26.89 -20.52 14.38
C SER A 192 25.60 -21.11 14.96
N VAL A 193 24.56 -21.15 14.13
CA VAL A 193 23.31 -21.85 14.47
C VAL A 193 23.61 -23.35 14.65
N PRO A 194 23.22 -24.00 15.75
CA PRO A 194 23.48 -25.42 15.97
C PRO A 194 22.80 -26.31 14.95
N GLU A 195 23.46 -27.43 14.58
CA GLU A 195 22.92 -28.41 13.64
C GLU A 195 21.61 -29.03 14.14
N GLU A 196 21.42 -29.15 15.45
CA GLU A 196 20.20 -29.68 16.05
C GLU A 196 19.00 -28.77 15.81
N ALA A 197 19.20 -27.45 15.80
CA ALA A 197 18.14 -26.49 15.49
C ALA A 197 17.72 -26.62 14.01
N LEU A 198 18.71 -26.79 13.13
CA LEU A 198 18.49 -27.01 11.70
C LEU A 198 17.78 -28.33 11.42
N ALA A 199 18.21 -29.43 12.05
CA ALA A 199 17.58 -30.74 11.94
C ALA A 199 16.14 -30.74 12.49
N GLY A 200 15.88 -29.99 13.58
CA GLY A 200 14.53 -29.79 14.09
C GLY A 200 13.62 -29.07 13.09
N LEU A 201 14.16 -28.08 12.39
CA LEU A 201 13.44 -27.36 11.35
C LEU A 201 13.19 -28.22 10.10
N GLU A 202 14.19 -29.02 9.66
CA GLU A 202 14.05 -30.02 8.59
C GLU A 202 12.96 -31.04 8.89
N LYS A 203 12.91 -31.55 10.12
CA LYS A 203 11.87 -32.48 10.55
C LYS A 203 10.49 -31.83 10.47
N SER A 204 10.36 -30.59 10.94
CA SER A 204 9.10 -29.84 10.90
C SER A 204 8.68 -29.52 9.46
N ALA A 205 9.66 -29.30 8.57
CA ALA A 205 9.43 -29.11 7.15
C ALA A 205 8.94 -30.39 6.45
N SER A 206 8.93 -31.56 7.10
CA SER A 206 8.31 -32.79 6.56
C SER A 206 6.80 -32.86 6.78
N GLU A 207 6.24 -32.05 7.69
CA GLU A 207 4.79 -31.99 7.93
C GLU A 207 4.02 -31.45 6.71
N ASN A 208 2.70 -31.69 6.69
CA ASN A 208 1.78 -31.22 5.65
C ASN A 208 0.83 -30.11 6.14
N ASP A 209 0.99 -29.65 7.38
CA ASP A 209 0.15 -28.61 7.95
C ASP A 209 0.68 -27.23 7.56
N ASP A 210 -0.16 -26.44 6.88
CA ASP A 210 0.24 -25.16 6.28
C ASP A 210 0.70 -24.10 7.31
N GLU A 211 0.12 -24.09 8.52
CA GLU A 211 0.52 -23.16 9.58
C GLU A 211 1.89 -23.49 10.17
N ILE A 212 2.21 -24.77 10.26
CA ILE A 212 3.55 -25.25 10.64
C ILE A 212 4.54 -24.93 9.52
N LEU A 213 4.19 -25.19 8.26
CA LEU A 213 5.03 -24.83 7.11
C LEU A 213 5.28 -23.32 7.02
N ALA A 214 4.30 -22.49 7.36
CA ALA A 214 4.48 -21.04 7.47
C ALA A 214 5.51 -20.66 8.55
N SER A 215 5.51 -21.38 9.67
CA SER A 215 6.49 -21.21 10.73
C SER A 215 7.89 -21.66 10.27
N VAL A 216 7.97 -22.75 9.50
CA VAL A 216 9.21 -23.20 8.86
C VAL A 216 9.78 -22.11 7.95
N VAL A 217 8.96 -21.51 7.07
CA VAL A 217 9.38 -20.43 6.17
C VAL A 217 9.98 -19.25 6.93
N ARG A 218 9.28 -18.77 7.97
CA ARG A 218 9.76 -17.65 8.80
C ARG A 218 11.06 -18.02 9.52
N SER A 219 11.11 -19.19 10.14
CA SER A 219 12.27 -19.61 10.92
C SER A 219 13.49 -19.89 10.07
N ALA A 220 13.34 -20.52 8.91
CA ALA A 220 14.44 -20.75 7.97
C ALA A 220 15.07 -19.42 7.53
N PHE A 221 14.25 -18.43 7.19
CA PHE A 221 14.76 -17.12 6.79
C PHE A 221 15.44 -16.37 7.95
N THR A 222 14.85 -16.38 9.15
CA THR A 222 15.47 -15.73 10.32
C THR A 222 16.78 -16.40 10.74
N LEU A 223 16.88 -17.74 10.68
CA LEU A 223 18.14 -18.44 10.94
C LEU A 223 19.21 -18.12 9.89
N TYR A 224 18.81 -17.98 8.63
CA TYR A 224 19.69 -17.47 7.58
C TYR A 224 20.21 -16.06 7.87
N GLN A 225 19.36 -15.15 8.36
CA GLN A 225 19.79 -13.81 8.74
C GLN A 225 20.82 -13.84 9.89
N GLN A 226 20.67 -14.78 10.84
CA GLN A 226 21.59 -14.97 11.96
C GLN A 226 22.92 -15.61 11.54
N ASP A 227 22.89 -16.64 10.68
CA ASP A 227 24.08 -17.30 10.15
C ASP A 227 23.95 -17.51 8.64
N ARG A 228 24.62 -16.64 7.87
CA ARG A 228 24.60 -16.65 6.40
C ARG A 228 25.15 -17.94 5.79
N LYS A 229 25.89 -18.76 6.54
CA LYS A 229 26.36 -20.08 6.06
C LYS A 229 25.21 -21.05 5.82
N THR A 230 24.05 -20.81 6.43
CA THR A 230 22.86 -21.65 6.29
C THR A 230 22.04 -21.36 5.03
N GLU A 231 22.49 -20.45 4.15
CA GLU A 231 21.74 -20.01 2.95
C GLU A 231 21.20 -21.17 2.11
N ALA A 232 22.04 -22.15 1.76
CA ALA A 232 21.64 -23.26 0.90
C ALA A 232 20.52 -24.10 1.55
N LEU A 233 20.61 -24.32 2.86
CA LEU A 233 19.60 -25.05 3.61
C LEU A 233 18.31 -24.23 3.74
N ALA A 234 18.41 -22.93 4.05
CA ALA A 234 17.25 -22.06 4.17
C ALA A 234 16.45 -22.01 2.86
N ILE A 235 17.14 -21.93 1.70
CA ILE A 235 16.49 -22.01 0.39
C ILE A 235 15.75 -23.33 0.21
N ALA A 236 16.40 -24.46 0.50
CA ALA A 236 15.79 -25.79 0.35
C ALA A 236 14.57 -25.98 1.26
N LEU A 237 14.65 -25.50 2.50
CA LEU A 237 13.55 -25.58 3.47
C LEU A 237 12.37 -24.71 3.06
N ILE A 238 12.62 -23.46 2.64
CA ILE A 238 11.59 -22.54 2.19
C ILE A 238 10.92 -23.09 0.93
N ASP A 239 11.68 -23.59 -0.04
CA ASP A 239 11.13 -24.16 -1.27
C ASP A 239 10.26 -25.40 -0.99
N SER A 240 10.74 -26.32 -0.14
CA SER A 240 10.00 -27.51 0.28
C SER A 240 8.70 -27.15 1.02
N ALA A 241 8.78 -26.19 1.95
CA ALA A 241 7.63 -25.74 2.71
C ALA A 241 6.59 -25.04 1.82
N LEU A 242 7.02 -24.17 0.92
CA LEU A 242 6.12 -23.48 0.00
C LEU A 242 5.50 -24.45 -1.01
N SER A 243 6.25 -25.44 -1.50
CA SER A 243 5.73 -26.45 -2.44
C SER A 243 4.55 -27.26 -1.88
N LYS A 244 4.49 -27.44 -0.55
CA LYS A 244 3.41 -28.16 0.13
C LYS A 244 2.36 -27.25 0.76
N GLY A 245 2.76 -26.03 1.13
CA GLY A 245 1.90 -25.03 1.76
C GLY A 245 0.97 -24.31 0.78
N ASP A 246 -0.06 -23.70 1.36
CA ASP A 246 -1.06 -22.87 0.69
C ASP A 246 -1.05 -21.46 1.33
N GLU A 247 -2.15 -21.04 1.95
CA GLU A 247 -2.39 -19.63 2.28
C GLU A 247 -1.44 -19.08 3.35
N TYR A 248 -1.18 -19.84 4.43
CA TYR A 248 -0.34 -19.40 5.54
C TYR A 248 1.14 -19.40 5.14
N ALA A 249 1.62 -20.43 4.44
CA ALA A 249 3.01 -20.48 3.99
C ALA A 249 3.30 -19.40 2.95
N LEU A 250 2.39 -19.18 1.99
CA LEU A 250 2.51 -18.09 1.01
C LEU A 250 2.45 -16.71 1.69
N HIS A 251 1.60 -16.53 2.71
CA HIS A 251 1.56 -15.29 3.48
C HIS A 251 2.86 -15.04 4.26
N ALA A 252 3.45 -16.09 4.85
CA ALA A 252 4.76 -15.99 5.49
C ALA A 252 5.85 -15.56 4.49
N SER A 253 5.86 -16.17 3.30
CA SER A 253 6.80 -15.80 2.23
C SER A 253 6.57 -14.40 1.69
N SER A 254 5.32 -13.94 1.57
CA SER A 254 5.04 -12.57 1.13
C SER A 254 5.48 -11.56 2.18
N THR A 255 5.36 -11.89 3.48
CA THR A 255 5.88 -11.03 4.56
C THR A 255 7.39 -10.84 4.42
N ILE A 256 8.14 -11.92 4.14
CA ILE A 256 9.59 -11.84 3.88
C ILE A 256 9.86 -10.94 2.67
N LEU A 257 9.14 -11.15 1.57
CA LEU A 257 9.29 -10.33 0.36
C LEU A 257 9.01 -8.84 0.61
N GLY A 258 7.95 -8.53 1.37
CA GLY A 258 7.47 -7.17 1.59
C GLY A 258 8.32 -6.33 2.55
N PHE A 259 8.91 -6.97 3.56
CA PHE A 259 9.61 -6.24 4.64
C PHE A 259 11.11 -6.48 4.68
N GLU A 260 11.61 -7.55 4.06
CA GLU A 260 13.02 -7.98 4.15
C GLU A 260 13.70 -8.03 2.77
N THR A 261 13.14 -7.36 1.75
CA THR A 261 13.54 -7.48 0.32
C THR A 261 15.07 -7.40 0.09
N LYS A 262 15.75 -6.50 0.81
CA LYS A 262 17.19 -6.25 0.70
C LYS A 262 18.06 -7.41 1.19
N GLU A 263 17.54 -8.18 2.13
CA GLU A 263 18.24 -9.28 2.77
C GLU A 263 18.06 -10.60 2.02
N ILE A 264 17.23 -10.65 0.98
CA ILE A 264 16.91 -11.86 0.22
C ILE A 264 17.99 -12.15 -0.84
N PRO A 265 18.69 -13.31 -0.76
CA PRO A 265 19.57 -13.77 -1.82
C PRO A 265 18.85 -13.92 -3.16
N ALA A 266 19.56 -13.72 -4.28
CA ALA A 266 18.98 -13.81 -5.61
C ALA A 266 18.25 -15.16 -5.85
N ARG A 267 18.88 -16.28 -5.47
CA ARG A 267 18.27 -17.61 -5.61
C ARG A 267 17.01 -17.78 -4.77
N LEU A 268 17.01 -17.26 -3.53
CA LEU A 268 15.83 -17.32 -2.67
C LEU A 268 14.69 -16.45 -3.23
N LEU A 269 15.03 -15.29 -3.80
CA LEU A 269 14.04 -14.41 -4.41
C LEU A 269 13.33 -15.12 -5.58
N ASP A 270 14.05 -15.83 -6.44
CA ASP A 270 13.47 -16.58 -7.54
C ASP A 270 12.50 -17.67 -7.05
N VAL A 271 12.87 -18.39 -5.99
CA VAL A 271 12.00 -19.39 -5.32
C VAL A 271 10.72 -18.73 -4.78
N ILE A 272 10.87 -17.65 -4.01
CA ILE A 272 9.75 -16.93 -3.41
C ILE A 272 8.79 -16.43 -4.49
N LEU A 273 9.30 -15.74 -5.52
CA LEU A 273 8.48 -15.21 -6.61
C LEU A 273 7.81 -16.33 -7.42
N GLY A 274 8.48 -17.47 -7.60
CA GLY A 274 7.90 -18.64 -8.25
C GLY A 274 6.66 -19.15 -7.54
N HIS A 275 6.71 -19.27 -6.21
CA HIS A 275 5.60 -19.77 -5.40
C HIS A 275 4.48 -18.74 -5.22
N LEU A 276 4.81 -17.45 -5.08
CA LEU A 276 3.81 -16.39 -4.86
C LEU A 276 2.85 -16.21 -6.04
N LYS A 277 3.16 -16.75 -7.22
CA LYS A 277 2.21 -16.82 -8.36
C LYS A 277 0.94 -17.61 -8.05
N ARG A 278 0.95 -18.46 -7.00
CA ARG A 278 -0.22 -19.25 -6.58
C ARG A 278 -1.18 -18.50 -5.66
N VAL A 279 -0.83 -17.28 -5.23
CA VAL A 279 -1.63 -16.52 -4.27
C VAL A 279 -3.02 -16.21 -4.85
N LYS A 280 -4.07 -16.53 -4.09
CA LYS A 280 -5.46 -16.28 -4.49
C LYS A 280 -5.78 -14.78 -4.44
N PRO A 281 -6.54 -14.24 -5.42
CA PRO A 281 -6.99 -12.84 -5.44
C PRO A 281 -7.73 -12.35 -4.19
N THR A 282 -8.31 -13.27 -3.41
CA THR A 282 -9.04 -12.97 -2.17
C THR A 282 -8.14 -12.61 -1.00
N ASN A 283 -6.85 -12.97 -1.06
CA ASN A 283 -5.92 -12.88 0.07
C ASN A 283 -5.26 -11.49 0.13
N LYS A 284 -6.07 -10.46 0.44
CA LYS A 284 -5.67 -9.04 0.41
C LYS A 284 -4.38 -8.75 1.17
N GLY A 285 -4.24 -9.17 2.42
CA GLY A 285 -3.02 -8.92 3.19
C GLY A 285 -1.76 -9.57 2.60
N THR A 286 -1.91 -10.70 1.90
CA THR A 286 -0.80 -11.31 1.16
C THR A 286 -0.45 -10.50 -0.09
N LEU A 287 -1.45 -9.96 -0.80
CA LEU A 287 -1.26 -9.08 -1.95
C LEU A 287 -0.62 -7.74 -1.56
N ASP A 288 -0.99 -7.16 -0.42
CA ASP A 288 -0.40 -5.92 0.09
C ASP A 288 1.10 -6.12 0.39
N ASN A 289 1.47 -7.25 0.99
CA ASN A 289 2.88 -7.60 1.19
C ASN A 289 3.65 -7.76 -0.13
N ILE A 290 3.01 -8.37 -1.15
CA ILE A 290 3.58 -8.49 -2.49
C ILE A 290 3.77 -7.09 -3.10
N ASP A 291 2.78 -6.20 -2.98
CA ASP A 291 2.87 -4.82 -3.46
C ASP A 291 4.08 -4.10 -2.89
N PHE A 292 4.28 -4.13 -1.56
CA PHE A 292 5.44 -3.52 -0.93
C PHE A 292 6.76 -4.10 -1.44
N GLY A 293 6.84 -5.42 -1.55
CA GLY A 293 8.07 -6.08 -1.99
C GLY A 293 8.42 -5.83 -3.45
N ILE A 294 7.44 -5.90 -4.35
CA ILE A 294 7.63 -5.57 -5.78
C ILE A 294 7.99 -4.09 -5.93
N ALA A 295 7.34 -3.18 -5.20
CA ALA A 295 7.69 -1.77 -5.19
C ALA A 295 9.14 -1.52 -4.71
N SER A 296 9.61 -2.30 -3.72
CA SER A 296 11.01 -2.24 -3.29
C SER A 296 11.97 -2.75 -4.38
N LEU A 297 11.65 -3.86 -5.05
CA LEU A 297 12.49 -4.41 -6.12
C LEU A 297 12.60 -3.49 -7.34
N LEU A 298 11.55 -2.71 -7.64
CA LEU A 298 11.56 -1.71 -8.72
C LEU A 298 12.54 -0.56 -8.48
N LYS A 299 12.88 -0.27 -7.21
CA LYS A 299 13.89 0.74 -6.84
C LYS A 299 15.32 0.21 -6.96
N GLU A 300 15.49 -1.10 -7.01
CA GLU A 300 16.79 -1.77 -7.01
C GLU A 300 17.19 -2.19 -8.44
N SER A 301 18.40 -2.75 -8.59
CA SER A 301 18.88 -3.34 -9.85
C SER A 301 18.10 -4.60 -10.30
N LYS A 302 16.97 -4.90 -9.65
CA LYS A 302 16.12 -6.08 -9.86
C LYS A 302 14.76 -5.73 -10.53
N ALA A 303 14.62 -4.52 -11.07
CA ALA A 303 13.38 -4.05 -11.67
C ALA A 303 12.81 -5.00 -12.75
N GLU A 304 13.64 -5.59 -13.61
CA GLU A 304 13.18 -6.50 -14.66
C GLU A 304 12.53 -7.79 -14.09
N THR A 305 13.07 -8.34 -13.00
CA THR A 305 12.49 -9.50 -12.32
C THR A 305 11.14 -9.15 -11.70
N ALA A 306 11.04 -7.98 -11.08
CA ALA A 306 9.80 -7.47 -10.48
C ALA A 306 8.71 -7.26 -11.53
N LEU A 307 9.06 -6.66 -12.68
CA LEU A 307 8.12 -6.44 -13.78
C LEU A 307 7.60 -7.74 -14.37
N ARG A 308 8.50 -8.71 -14.62
CA ARG A 308 8.11 -10.01 -15.16
C ARG A 308 7.15 -10.74 -14.23
N PHE A 309 7.43 -10.74 -12.93
CA PHE A 309 6.52 -11.32 -11.94
C PHE A 309 5.15 -10.63 -12.00
N LEU A 310 5.11 -9.29 -11.96
CA LEU A 310 3.87 -8.52 -11.98
C LEU A 310 3.05 -8.77 -13.26
N GLU A 311 3.71 -8.80 -14.40
CA GLU A 311 3.10 -9.10 -15.71
C GLU A 311 2.44 -10.47 -15.71
N GLU A 312 3.21 -11.52 -15.38
CA GLU A 312 2.71 -12.89 -15.34
C GLU A 312 1.57 -13.04 -14.33
N PHE A 313 1.69 -12.39 -13.16
CA PHE A 313 0.68 -12.44 -12.12
C PHE A 313 -0.64 -11.80 -12.54
N LEU A 314 -0.59 -10.60 -13.15
CA LEU A 314 -1.78 -9.92 -13.66
C LEU A 314 -2.42 -10.70 -14.82
N LEU A 315 -1.61 -11.31 -15.69
CA LEU A 315 -2.10 -12.14 -16.79
C LEU A 315 -2.79 -13.41 -16.29
N GLN A 316 -2.20 -14.10 -15.32
CA GLN A 316 -2.75 -15.32 -14.71
C GLN A 316 -4.11 -15.04 -14.02
N HIS A 317 -4.28 -13.86 -13.45
CA HIS A 317 -5.48 -13.46 -12.72
C HIS A 317 -6.34 -12.44 -13.48
N ALA A 318 -6.23 -12.40 -14.80
CA ALA A 318 -6.97 -11.47 -15.64
C ALA A 318 -8.49 -11.54 -15.39
N GLY A 319 -9.10 -10.39 -15.16
CA GLY A 319 -10.54 -10.27 -14.84
C GLY A 319 -10.88 -10.40 -13.36
N THR A 320 -9.93 -10.80 -12.50
CA THR A 320 -10.11 -10.83 -11.04
C THR A 320 -9.21 -9.84 -10.32
N LEU A 321 -7.97 -9.68 -10.78
CA LEU A 321 -7.00 -8.71 -10.26
C LEU A 321 -6.71 -7.62 -11.28
N THR A 322 -6.45 -6.42 -10.77
CA THR A 322 -5.95 -5.27 -11.52
C THR A 322 -4.83 -4.60 -10.74
N ILE A 323 -4.07 -3.72 -11.39
CA ILE A 323 -3.03 -2.92 -10.74
C ILE A 323 -3.55 -2.03 -9.60
N LYS A 324 -4.86 -1.86 -9.46
CA LYS A 324 -5.45 -1.03 -8.40
C LYS A 324 -5.11 -1.51 -6.99
N ILE A 325 -4.94 -2.82 -6.82
CA ILE A 325 -4.55 -3.44 -5.54
C ILE A 325 -3.06 -3.16 -5.22
N PHE A 326 -2.24 -2.92 -6.25
CA PHE A 326 -0.80 -2.70 -6.12
C PHE A 326 -0.49 -1.20 -6.14
N ASP A 327 -0.88 -0.49 -5.09
CA ASP A 327 -0.82 0.97 -5.07
C ASP A 327 0.59 1.52 -4.87
N SER A 328 1.43 0.82 -4.10
CA SER A 328 2.85 1.13 -3.92
C SER A 328 3.62 0.94 -5.21
N VAL A 329 3.37 -0.16 -5.94
CA VAL A 329 3.96 -0.43 -7.26
C VAL A 329 3.54 0.65 -8.27
N ALA A 330 2.24 0.95 -8.36
CA ALA A 330 1.74 1.97 -9.28
C ALA A 330 2.36 3.35 -8.99
N ARG A 331 2.55 3.70 -7.71
CA ARG A 331 3.21 4.93 -7.30
C ARG A 331 4.69 4.95 -7.70
N GLU A 332 5.39 3.84 -7.54
CA GLU A 332 6.81 3.74 -7.91
C GLU A 332 6.99 3.90 -9.42
N ILE A 333 6.17 3.20 -10.22
CA ILE A 333 6.17 3.32 -11.68
C ILE A 333 5.91 4.77 -12.10
N LEU A 334 4.89 5.42 -11.53
CA LEU A 334 4.52 6.78 -11.90
C LEU A 334 5.63 7.81 -11.54
N THR A 335 6.37 7.58 -10.46
CA THR A 335 7.44 8.47 -10.01
C THR A 335 8.71 8.32 -10.86
N ASN A 336 8.94 7.14 -11.43
CA ASN A 336 10.10 6.84 -12.27
C ASN A 336 9.74 6.91 -13.77
N ARG A 337 10.07 8.03 -14.43
CA ARG A 337 9.74 8.28 -15.85
C ARG A 337 10.25 7.19 -16.80
N THR A 338 11.48 6.71 -16.59
CA THR A 338 12.07 5.66 -17.42
C THR A 338 11.28 4.36 -17.29
N LEU A 339 10.91 4.01 -16.06
CA LEU A 339 10.10 2.82 -15.78
C LEU A 339 8.70 2.93 -16.36
N LEU A 340 8.07 4.11 -16.27
CA LEU A 340 6.77 4.39 -16.87
C LEU A 340 6.80 4.22 -18.39
N SER A 341 7.81 4.77 -19.06
CA SER A 341 8.01 4.63 -20.51
C SER A 341 8.20 3.17 -20.93
N LYS A 342 9.06 2.44 -20.19
CA LYS A 342 9.31 1.01 -20.41
C LYS A 342 8.03 0.19 -20.29
N ILE A 343 7.31 0.33 -19.19
CA ILE A 343 6.06 -0.41 -18.93
C ILE A 343 4.97 -0.04 -19.93
N THR A 344 4.77 1.25 -20.20
CA THR A 344 3.77 1.71 -21.17
C THR A 344 4.02 1.07 -22.53
N THR A 345 5.27 1.10 -23.00
CA THR A 345 5.66 0.53 -24.28
C THR A 345 5.46 -0.99 -24.28
N ARG A 346 6.01 -1.70 -23.30
CA ARG A 346 5.94 -3.16 -23.21
C ARG A 346 4.49 -3.67 -23.09
N TRP A 347 3.69 -3.10 -22.19
CA TRP A 347 2.35 -3.59 -21.88
C TRP A 347 1.37 -3.27 -23.00
N PHE A 348 1.49 -2.11 -23.65
CA PHE A 348 0.69 -1.83 -24.85
C PHE A 348 1.07 -2.74 -26.01
N LEU A 349 2.36 -3.00 -26.25
CA LEU A 349 2.80 -3.95 -27.29
C LEU A 349 2.31 -5.38 -27.02
N ASN A 350 2.26 -5.81 -25.75
CA ASN A 350 1.68 -7.10 -25.38
C ASN A 350 0.19 -7.21 -25.78
N GLY A 351 -0.57 -6.12 -25.63
CA GLY A 351 -1.97 -6.03 -26.08
C GLY A 351 -2.97 -6.80 -25.20
N ALA A 352 -2.52 -7.46 -24.13
CA ALA A 352 -3.42 -8.02 -23.13
C ALA A 352 -4.20 -6.91 -22.41
N ARG A 353 -5.51 -7.10 -22.30
CA ARG A 353 -6.42 -6.06 -21.79
C ARG A 353 -6.06 -5.63 -20.37
N VAL A 354 -5.76 -6.59 -19.49
CA VAL A 354 -5.40 -6.33 -18.08
C VAL A 354 -4.13 -5.48 -17.96
N LEU A 355 -3.14 -5.69 -18.82
CA LEU A 355 -1.89 -4.93 -18.80
C LEU A 355 -2.11 -3.51 -19.36
N CYS A 356 -2.82 -3.37 -20.48
CA CYS A 356 -3.13 -2.06 -21.04
C CYS A 356 -4.04 -1.23 -20.12
N GLU A 357 -5.04 -1.85 -19.48
CA GLU A 357 -5.85 -1.20 -18.44
C GLU A 357 -4.98 -0.77 -17.25
N SER A 358 -3.97 -1.58 -16.89
CA SER A 358 -3.04 -1.23 -15.82
C SER A 358 -2.20 0.01 -16.15
N VAL A 359 -1.76 0.18 -17.41
CA VAL A 359 -1.08 1.42 -17.85
C VAL A 359 -1.99 2.64 -17.66
N HIS A 360 -3.26 2.54 -18.05
CA HIS A 360 -4.23 3.61 -17.87
C HIS A 360 -4.49 3.91 -16.39
N ASP A 361 -4.70 2.87 -15.58
CA ASP A 361 -4.92 3.00 -14.13
C ASP A 361 -3.72 3.61 -13.39
N ILE A 362 -2.48 3.34 -13.84
CA ILE A 362 -1.27 3.99 -13.31
C ILE A 362 -1.26 5.47 -13.72
N GLY A 363 -1.51 5.75 -15.00
CA GLY A 363 -1.50 7.12 -15.53
C GLY A 363 -2.56 8.01 -14.87
N GLY A 364 -3.77 7.49 -14.63
CA GLY A 364 -4.86 8.20 -13.96
C GLY A 364 -4.58 8.60 -12.50
N ARG A 365 -3.49 8.10 -11.89
CA ARG A 365 -3.05 8.50 -10.55
C ARG A 365 -2.19 9.76 -10.54
N SER A 366 -1.84 10.33 -11.69
CA SER A 366 -1.12 11.61 -11.74
C SER A 366 -2.00 12.75 -11.21
N HIS A 367 -1.66 13.31 -10.06
CA HIS A 367 -2.43 14.39 -9.46
C HIS A 367 -2.00 15.74 -10.06
N GLY A 368 -2.92 16.42 -10.74
CA GLY A 368 -2.85 17.86 -11.04
C GLY A 368 -1.85 18.31 -12.11
N GLY A 369 -1.18 17.40 -12.82
CA GLY A 369 -0.23 17.73 -13.89
C GLY A 369 -0.44 16.91 -15.15
N ILE A 370 -0.10 17.50 -16.30
CA ILE A 370 -0.07 16.80 -17.59
C ILE A 370 0.96 15.67 -17.51
N LEU A 371 0.51 14.45 -17.80
CA LEU A 371 1.37 13.28 -17.83
C LEU A 371 1.98 13.11 -19.23
N LEU A 372 3.25 13.44 -19.40
CA LEU A 372 3.99 13.15 -20.63
C LEU A 372 4.65 11.78 -20.52
N ILE A 373 4.47 10.95 -21.55
CA ILE A 373 5.04 9.60 -21.63
C ILE A 373 5.78 9.46 -22.96
N ASP A 374 7.07 9.16 -22.90
CA ASP A 374 7.86 8.78 -24.05
C ASP A 374 7.83 7.26 -24.27
N VAL A 375 8.11 6.83 -25.50
CA VAL A 375 8.26 5.41 -25.85
C VAL A 375 9.68 4.95 -25.55
N ASP A 376 9.79 3.80 -24.90
CA ASP A 376 11.08 3.17 -24.64
C ASP A 376 11.55 2.40 -25.88
N ALA A 377 12.63 2.89 -26.48
CA ALA A 377 13.24 2.29 -27.66
C ALA A 377 13.77 0.87 -27.44
N ALA A 378 14.11 0.50 -26.19
CA ALA A 378 14.61 -0.84 -25.87
C ALA A 378 13.50 -1.90 -25.87
N GLU A 379 12.26 -1.51 -25.56
CA GLU A 379 11.10 -2.42 -25.57
C GLU A 379 10.49 -2.58 -26.97
N LEU A 380 10.80 -1.66 -27.89
CA LEU A 380 10.34 -1.70 -29.28
C LEU A 380 11.24 -2.64 -30.13
N THR A 381 11.09 -3.94 -29.92
CA THR A 381 11.90 -4.99 -30.59
C THR A 381 11.82 -4.96 -32.11
N THR A 382 10.63 -4.65 -32.65
CA THR A 382 10.39 -4.47 -34.09
C THR A 382 9.92 -3.05 -34.37
N LYS A 383 10.75 -2.29 -35.07
CA LYS A 383 10.46 -0.92 -35.50
C LYS A 383 9.79 -0.90 -36.88
N ASP A 384 8.71 -1.66 -37.04
CA ASP A 384 7.96 -1.67 -38.30
C ASP A 384 6.67 -0.84 -38.20
N PHE A 385 6.06 -0.60 -39.35
CA PHE A 385 4.78 0.09 -39.49
C PHE A 385 3.71 -0.50 -38.57
N THR A 386 3.61 -1.83 -38.48
CA THR A 386 2.54 -2.52 -37.76
C THR A 386 2.63 -2.26 -36.26
N HIS A 387 3.81 -2.42 -35.67
CA HIS A 387 4.01 -2.28 -34.23
C HIS A 387 3.89 -0.83 -33.76
N MET A 388 4.42 0.13 -34.53
CA MET A 388 4.29 1.55 -34.19
C MET A 388 2.85 2.04 -34.27
N VAL A 389 2.13 1.68 -35.34
CA VAL A 389 0.72 2.06 -35.49
C VAL A 389 -0.16 1.38 -34.44
N PHE A 390 0.12 0.12 -34.11
CA PHE A 390 -0.56 -0.59 -33.02
C PHE A 390 -0.35 0.11 -31.68
N LEU A 391 0.89 0.47 -31.34
CA LEU A 391 1.20 1.18 -30.10
C LEU A 391 0.53 2.56 -30.04
N ALA A 392 0.52 3.31 -31.15
CA ALA A 392 -0.19 4.59 -31.24
C ALA A 392 -1.70 4.44 -31.03
N ARG A 393 -2.32 3.42 -31.64
CA ARG A 393 -3.75 3.12 -31.44
C ARG A 393 -4.03 2.72 -30.00
N LYS A 394 -3.20 1.90 -29.37
CA LYS A 394 -3.32 1.58 -27.94
C LYS A 394 -3.27 2.84 -27.07
N ALA A 395 -2.31 3.71 -27.31
CA ALA A 395 -2.18 4.98 -26.59
C ALA A 395 -3.46 5.82 -26.74
N ILE A 396 -3.96 6.00 -27.96
CA ILE A 396 -5.23 6.73 -28.20
C ILE A 396 -6.40 6.04 -27.52
N GLY A 397 -6.51 4.72 -27.64
CA GLY A 397 -7.61 3.96 -27.06
C GLY A 397 -7.69 4.15 -25.55
N TYR A 398 -6.56 4.06 -24.84
CA TYR A 398 -6.52 4.12 -23.39
C TYR A 398 -6.41 5.54 -22.82
N PHE A 399 -5.70 6.45 -23.48
CA PHE A 399 -5.50 7.83 -23.02
C PHE A 399 -6.29 8.87 -23.81
N PHE A 400 -7.44 8.49 -24.39
CA PHE A 400 -8.24 9.43 -25.18
C PHE A 400 -8.68 10.66 -24.37
N LEU A 401 -9.04 10.45 -23.09
CA LEU A 401 -9.45 11.52 -22.18
C LEU A 401 -8.26 12.33 -21.63
N GLU A 402 -7.04 11.83 -21.82
CA GLU A 402 -5.78 12.49 -21.51
C GLU A 402 -5.04 12.81 -22.83
N PRO A 403 -5.60 13.68 -23.69
CA PRO A 403 -5.20 13.78 -25.09
C PRO A 403 -3.75 14.26 -25.26
N VAL A 404 -3.22 15.02 -24.31
CA VAL A 404 -1.81 15.43 -24.29
C VAL A 404 -0.89 14.24 -24.02
N THR A 405 -1.29 13.31 -23.14
CA THR A 405 -0.56 12.06 -22.91
C THR A 405 -0.53 11.22 -24.18
N ALA A 406 -1.68 11.01 -24.82
CA ALA A 406 -1.75 10.29 -26.10
C ALA A 406 -0.88 10.97 -27.18
N ALA A 407 -0.95 12.29 -27.33
CA ALA A 407 -0.13 13.05 -28.27
C ALA A 407 1.38 12.90 -27.98
N SER A 408 1.79 12.93 -26.71
CA SER A 408 3.20 12.76 -26.33
C SER A 408 3.76 11.41 -26.77
N ILE A 409 2.98 10.33 -26.62
CA ILE A 409 3.36 8.99 -27.08
C ILE A 409 3.47 8.95 -28.60
N LEU A 410 2.51 9.53 -29.33
CA LEU A 410 2.53 9.60 -30.80
C LEU A 410 3.76 10.36 -31.32
N ILE A 411 4.08 11.50 -30.73
CA ILE A 411 5.28 12.29 -31.11
C ILE A 411 6.55 11.49 -30.82
N SER A 412 6.61 10.80 -29.68
CA SER A 412 7.72 9.91 -29.34
C SER A 412 7.91 8.80 -30.40
N LEU A 413 6.81 8.19 -30.88
CA LEU A 413 6.84 7.22 -31.98
C LEU A 413 7.30 7.82 -33.31
N MET A 414 6.91 9.06 -33.62
CA MET A 414 7.35 9.75 -34.84
C MET A 414 8.87 9.92 -34.87
N ARG A 415 9.48 10.30 -33.73
CA ARG A 415 10.94 10.41 -33.60
C ARG A 415 11.68 9.10 -33.89
N MET A 416 11.00 7.97 -33.70
CA MET A 416 11.57 6.64 -33.88
C MET A 416 11.18 5.98 -35.21
N SER A 417 10.36 6.63 -36.02
CA SER A 417 9.75 6.04 -37.22
C SER A 417 10.81 5.70 -38.28
N PRO A 418 10.75 4.48 -38.87
CA PRO A 418 11.77 4.01 -39.82
C PRO A 418 11.57 4.58 -41.24
N ASP A 419 10.35 4.99 -41.58
CA ASP A 419 9.94 5.33 -42.94
C ASP A 419 8.80 6.36 -42.95
N ASP A 420 8.61 7.00 -44.10
CA ASP A 420 7.66 8.10 -44.29
C ASP A 420 6.20 7.66 -44.23
N LYS A 421 5.89 6.41 -44.60
CA LYS A 421 4.54 5.87 -44.54
C LYS A 421 4.11 5.67 -43.08
N THR A 422 5.02 5.19 -42.23
CA THR A 422 4.76 5.08 -40.78
C THR A 422 4.54 6.46 -40.17
N LEU A 423 5.40 7.43 -40.50
CA LEU A 423 5.29 8.81 -40.05
C LEU A 423 3.97 9.46 -40.47
N GLU A 424 3.56 9.28 -41.73
CA GLU A 424 2.30 9.78 -42.28
C GLU A 424 1.09 9.19 -41.53
N GLN A 425 1.10 7.88 -41.25
CA GLN A 425 0.02 7.22 -40.52
C GLN A 425 -0.09 7.69 -39.07
N LEU A 426 1.04 7.94 -38.40
CA LEU A 426 1.06 8.53 -37.06
C LEU A 426 0.53 9.97 -37.09
N GLY A 427 0.89 10.75 -38.11
CA GLY A 427 0.37 12.11 -38.31
C GLY A 427 -1.14 12.13 -38.53
N GLN A 428 -1.66 11.17 -39.29
CA GLN A 428 -3.10 10.99 -39.48
C GLN A 428 -3.82 10.66 -38.17
N LEU A 429 -3.24 9.80 -37.31
CA LEU A 429 -3.81 9.46 -36.00
C LEU A 429 -3.76 10.64 -35.02
N LEU A 430 -2.71 11.46 -35.08
CA LEU A 430 -2.60 12.70 -34.31
C LEU A 430 -3.69 13.70 -34.75
N PHE A 431 -3.88 13.87 -36.05
CA PHE A 431 -4.94 14.71 -36.60
C PHE A 431 -6.34 14.19 -36.22
N ASN A 432 -6.64 12.93 -36.56
CA ASN A 432 -7.91 12.27 -36.29
C ASN A 432 -7.65 10.88 -35.68
N PRO A 433 -7.98 10.65 -34.39
CA PRO A 433 -9.03 11.37 -33.66
C PRO A 433 -8.59 12.49 -32.70
N LEU A 434 -7.31 12.68 -32.39
CA LEU A 434 -6.92 13.56 -31.28
C LEU A 434 -7.24 15.04 -31.55
N LEU A 435 -6.60 15.69 -32.52
CA LEU A 435 -6.77 17.14 -32.75
C LEU A 435 -8.19 17.52 -33.20
N VAL A 436 -8.89 16.63 -33.92
CA VAL A 436 -10.30 16.85 -34.27
C VAL A 436 -11.21 16.90 -33.03
N ASN A 437 -10.90 16.12 -31.99
CA ASN A 437 -11.68 16.08 -30.76
C ASN A 437 -11.24 17.10 -29.72
N TYR A 438 -9.94 17.42 -29.66
CA TYR A 438 -9.32 18.27 -28.65
C TYR A 438 -8.56 19.42 -29.32
N THR A 439 -9.28 20.51 -29.60
CA THR A 439 -8.76 21.71 -30.28
C THR A 439 -8.15 22.73 -29.33
N GLY A 440 -8.19 22.49 -28.02
CA GLY A 440 -7.49 23.27 -27.00
C GLY A 440 -6.20 22.57 -26.59
N SER A 441 -6.28 21.76 -25.53
CA SER A 441 -5.12 21.22 -24.82
C SER A 441 -4.14 20.43 -25.69
N ALA A 442 -4.65 19.56 -26.56
CA ALA A 442 -3.80 18.75 -27.45
C ALA A 442 -3.18 19.59 -28.57
N GLN A 443 -3.93 20.52 -29.15
CA GLN A 443 -3.43 21.44 -30.17
C GLN A 443 -2.34 22.34 -29.60
N GLU A 444 -2.58 22.98 -28.45
CA GLU A 444 -1.59 23.82 -27.75
C GLU A 444 -0.29 23.06 -27.46
N TYR A 445 -0.40 21.79 -27.03
CA TYR A 445 0.77 20.95 -26.80
C TYR A 445 1.55 20.67 -28.10
N VAL A 446 0.87 20.32 -29.20
CA VAL A 446 1.53 20.05 -30.49
C VAL A 446 2.16 21.32 -31.06
N GLU A 447 1.51 22.48 -30.93
CA GLU A 447 2.06 23.79 -31.31
C GLU A 447 3.33 24.14 -30.51
N ALA A 448 3.35 23.82 -29.21
CA ALA A 448 4.52 24.03 -28.37
C ALA A 448 5.67 23.04 -28.69
N GLN A 449 5.34 21.83 -29.14
CA GLN A 449 6.32 20.78 -29.42
C GLN A 449 6.91 20.87 -30.84
N ALA A 450 6.13 21.26 -31.85
CA ALA A 450 6.58 21.29 -33.24
C ALA A 450 7.88 22.11 -33.48
N PRO A 451 8.09 23.28 -32.85
CA PRO A 451 9.33 24.04 -32.97
C PRO A 451 10.56 23.34 -32.37
N GLN A 452 10.36 22.40 -31.43
CA GLN A 452 11.42 21.67 -30.76
C GLN A 452 11.87 20.43 -31.56
N GLU A 453 11.05 19.97 -32.50
CA GLU A 453 11.36 18.84 -33.38
C GLU A 453 12.15 19.29 -34.63
N THR A 454 12.76 18.33 -35.31
CA THR A 454 13.54 18.58 -36.53
C THR A 454 13.18 17.60 -37.65
N GLY A 455 13.54 17.96 -38.89
CA GLY A 455 13.35 17.12 -40.07
C GLY A 455 11.90 16.72 -40.32
N LYS A 456 11.69 15.47 -40.73
CA LYS A 456 10.38 14.96 -41.15
C LYS A 456 9.34 14.93 -40.01
N VAL A 457 9.78 14.78 -38.77
CA VAL A 457 8.87 14.81 -37.59
C VAL A 457 8.20 16.18 -37.52
N LYS A 458 9.00 17.26 -37.57
CA LYS A 458 8.48 18.62 -37.59
C LYS A 458 7.53 18.85 -38.77
N GLU A 459 7.91 18.44 -39.98
CA GLU A 459 7.04 18.54 -41.16
C GLU A 459 5.70 17.82 -40.97
N THR A 460 5.68 16.70 -40.25
CA THR A 460 4.46 15.94 -39.97
C THR A 460 3.58 16.65 -38.95
N LEU A 461 4.16 17.23 -37.91
CA LEU A 461 3.43 18.05 -36.94
C LEU A 461 2.86 19.31 -37.59
N ASP A 462 3.65 20.02 -38.39
CA ASP A 462 3.22 21.21 -39.13
C ASP A 462 2.06 20.87 -40.09
N LYS A 463 2.13 19.72 -40.78
CA LYS A 463 1.04 19.22 -41.62
C LYS A 463 -0.24 18.92 -40.82
N ALA A 464 -0.12 18.29 -39.64
CA ALA A 464 -1.27 18.01 -38.79
C ALA A 464 -1.91 19.32 -38.25
N LEU A 465 -1.10 20.29 -37.86
CA LEU A 465 -1.55 21.63 -37.44
C LEU A 465 -2.23 22.40 -38.59
N ALA A 466 -1.67 22.36 -39.80
CA ALA A 466 -2.29 22.95 -40.97
C ALA A 466 -3.62 22.26 -41.32
N ALA A 467 -3.71 20.94 -41.18
CA ALA A 467 -4.93 20.18 -41.43
C ALA A 467 -6.05 20.53 -40.43
N ILE A 468 -5.74 20.65 -39.13
CA ILE A 468 -6.75 21.08 -38.14
C ILE A 468 -7.16 22.53 -38.34
N ALA A 469 -6.23 23.43 -38.67
CA ALA A 469 -6.56 24.82 -39.00
C ALA A 469 -7.51 24.90 -40.21
N ALA A 470 -7.21 24.18 -41.29
CA ALA A 470 -8.05 24.13 -42.48
C ALA A 470 -9.45 23.54 -42.19
N TYR A 471 -9.51 22.49 -41.36
CA TYR A 471 -10.77 21.90 -40.91
C TYR A 471 -11.62 22.90 -40.11
N LEU A 472 -11.01 23.63 -39.16
CA LEU A 472 -11.70 24.63 -38.35
C LEU A 472 -12.14 25.85 -39.17
N GLU A 473 -11.32 26.32 -40.11
CA GLU A 473 -11.70 27.39 -41.04
C GLU A 473 -12.87 26.99 -41.94
N THR A 474 -12.84 25.75 -42.45
CA THR A 474 -13.97 25.22 -43.24
C THR A 474 -15.26 25.23 -42.42
N LEU A 475 -15.20 24.83 -41.14
CA LEU A 475 -16.36 24.86 -40.25
C LEU A 475 -16.85 26.27 -39.94
N ARG A 476 -15.94 27.23 -39.74
CA ARG A 476 -16.28 28.65 -39.53
C ARG A 476 -16.87 29.30 -40.78
N GLY A 477 -16.46 28.84 -41.95
CA GLY A 477 -16.96 29.32 -43.24
C GLY A 477 -18.36 28.83 -43.60
N VAL A 478 -18.91 27.83 -42.90
CA VAL A 478 -20.29 27.37 -43.11
C VAL A 478 -21.26 28.46 -42.63
N PRO A 479 -22.12 29.03 -43.52
CA PRO A 479 -23.05 30.07 -43.12
C PRO A 479 -24.05 29.54 -42.09
N ALA A 480 -24.25 30.31 -41.01
CA ALA A 480 -25.19 29.98 -39.96
C ALA A 480 -26.63 30.05 -40.50
N LEU A 481 -27.21 28.90 -40.82
CA LEU A 481 -28.61 28.80 -41.23
C LEU A 481 -29.51 28.87 -40.00
N ALA A 482 -30.20 30.00 -39.82
CA ALA A 482 -31.16 30.23 -38.75
C ALA A 482 -32.15 29.06 -38.53
N ALA A 483 -32.54 28.38 -39.62
CA ALA A 483 -33.46 27.24 -39.60
C ALA A 483 -32.89 25.96 -38.93
N LEU A 484 -31.57 25.80 -38.90
CA LEU A 484 -30.90 24.64 -38.28
C LEU A 484 -30.54 24.87 -36.81
N HIS A 485 -30.78 26.08 -36.30
CA HIS A 485 -30.51 26.36 -34.90
C HIS A 485 -31.52 25.64 -34.01
N PRO A 486 -31.08 25.02 -32.90
CA PRO A 486 -32.01 24.50 -31.91
C PRO A 486 -32.84 25.66 -31.34
N GLY A 487 -34.14 25.41 -31.17
CA GLY A 487 -35.05 26.37 -30.53
C GLY A 487 -34.61 26.73 -29.12
N GLN A 488 -35.06 27.88 -28.62
CA GLN A 488 -34.65 28.41 -27.31
C GLN A 488 -34.89 27.40 -26.18
N ALA A 489 -36.05 26.72 -26.17
CA ALA A 489 -36.37 25.69 -25.18
C ALA A 489 -35.36 24.53 -25.17
N HIS A 490 -34.89 24.08 -26.33
CA HIS A 490 -33.86 23.04 -26.43
C HIS A 490 -32.50 23.53 -25.93
N ARG A 491 -32.11 24.78 -26.24
CA ARG A 491 -30.86 25.36 -25.73
C ARG A 491 -30.87 25.51 -24.22
N GLU A 492 -31.98 25.97 -23.66
CA GLU A 492 -32.16 26.09 -22.20
C GLU A 492 -32.14 24.71 -21.53
N SER A 493 -32.82 23.73 -22.12
CA SER A 493 -32.81 22.35 -21.62
C SER A 493 -31.41 21.76 -21.64
N TYR A 494 -30.65 21.94 -22.73
CA TYR A 494 -29.26 21.49 -22.85
C TYR A 494 -28.34 22.18 -21.83
N ARG A 495 -28.49 23.49 -21.62
CA ARG A 495 -27.72 24.21 -20.59
C ARG A 495 -28.01 23.70 -19.18
N ARG A 496 -29.28 23.42 -18.86
CA ARG A 496 -29.67 22.82 -17.57
C ARG A 496 -29.04 21.44 -17.40
N TYR A 497 -29.19 20.58 -18.41
CA TYR A 497 -28.57 19.25 -18.43
C TYR A 497 -27.05 19.32 -18.18
N MET A 498 -26.32 20.16 -18.91
CA MET A 498 -24.88 20.32 -18.72
C MET A 498 -24.51 20.84 -17.33
N SER A 499 -25.29 21.79 -16.79
CA SER A 499 -25.09 22.31 -15.44
C SER A 499 -25.32 21.25 -14.37
N GLU A 500 -26.39 20.45 -14.51
CA GLU A 500 -26.72 19.35 -13.60
C GLU A 500 -25.67 18.24 -13.66
N SER A 501 -25.27 17.83 -14.87
CA SER A 501 -24.22 16.84 -15.08
C SER A 501 -22.89 17.29 -14.47
N SER A 502 -22.49 18.55 -14.68
CA SER A 502 -21.25 19.09 -14.11
C SER A 502 -21.30 19.13 -12.59
N ALA A 503 -22.44 19.52 -12.00
CA ALA A 503 -22.64 19.53 -10.56
C ALA A 503 -22.59 18.11 -9.96
N ALA A 504 -23.19 17.13 -10.65
CA ALA A 504 -23.13 15.72 -10.25
C ALA A 504 -21.70 15.18 -10.28
N SER A 505 -20.94 15.44 -11.36
CA SER A 505 -19.53 15.03 -11.47
C SER A 505 -18.66 15.66 -10.40
N MET A 506 -18.84 16.96 -10.10
CA MET A 506 -18.10 17.64 -9.04
C MET A 506 -18.40 17.02 -7.66
N LYS A 507 -19.69 16.73 -7.38
CA LYS A 507 -20.09 16.08 -6.14
C LYS A 507 -19.51 14.67 -5.99
N GLU A 508 -19.39 13.92 -7.09
CA GLU A 508 -18.74 12.60 -7.06
C GLU A 508 -17.23 12.72 -6.83
N ALA A 509 -16.56 13.62 -7.55
CA ALA A 509 -15.13 13.89 -7.35
C ALA A 509 -14.82 14.32 -5.92
N GLU A 510 -15.70 15.12 -5.31
CA GLU A 510 -15.58 15.54 -3.92
C GLU A 510 -15.60 14.38 -2.92
N LYS A 511 -16.35 13.29 -3.17
CA LYS A 511 -16.38 12.11 -2.29
C LYS A 511 -15.02 11.42 -2.21
N HIS A 512 -14.22 11.52 -3.28
CA HIS A 512 -12.88 10.95 -3.33
C HIS A 512 -11.84 11.82 -2.61
N SER A 513 -12.18 13.03 -2.16
CA SER A 513 -11.26 13.91 -1.44
C SER A 513 -11.32 13.67 0.07
N VAL A 514 -10.24 13.08 0.60
CA VAL A 514 -10.07 12.84 2.04
C VAL A 514 -10.19 14.13 2.85
N PHE A 515 -9.59 15.23 2.37
CA PHE A 515 -9.65 16.53 3.05
C PHE A 515 -11.05 17.12 3.06
N LEU A 516 -11.77 17.01 1.94
CA LEU A 516 -13.11 17.59 1.84
C LEU A 516 -14.16 16.81 2.65
N ASN A 517 -13.91 15.53 2.92
CA ASN A 517 -14.75 14.72 3.81
C ASN A 517 -14.54 15.04 5.30
N LEU A 518 -13.45 15.73 5.67
CA LEU A 518 -13.14 16.13 7.05
C LEU A 518 -13.73 17.50 7.42
N VAL A 519 -14.24 18.27 6.46
CA VAL A 519 -14.77 19.61 6.68
C VAL A 519 -16.30 19.64 6.60
N SER A 520 -16.95 20.30 7.55
CA SER A 520 -18.40 20.48 7.54
C SER A 520 -18.82 21.42 6.39
N ARG A 521 -19.86 21.04 5.63
CA ARG A 521 -20.38 21.82 4.51
C ARG A 521 -21.77 22.37 4.83
N SER A 522 -22.04 23.60 4.40
CA SER A 522 -23.38 24.20 4.45
C SER A 522 -23.71 24.82 3.08
N THR A 523 -24.95 24.64 2.63
CA THR A 523 -25.42 25.28 1.39
C THR A 523 -25.92 26.68 1.73
N LEU A 524 -25.34 27.71 1.11
CA LEU A 524 -25.77 29.10 1.24
C LEU A 524 -26.66 29.46 0.04
N LEU A 525 -27.88 29.95 0.31
CA LEU A 525 -28.77 30.45 -0.76
C LEU A 525 -28.34 31.84 -1.25
N TYR A 526 -27.79 32.66 -0.37
CA TYR A 526 -27.33 34.02 -0.65
C TYR A 526 -26.20 34.41 0.32
N GLY A 527 -25.28 35.25 -0.15
CA GLY A 527 -24.18 35.80 0.65
C GLY A 527 -22.84 35.76 -0.07
N ARG A 528 -21.93 36.66 0.31
CA ARG A 528 -20.56 36.75 -0.23
C ARG A 528 -19.48 36.60 0.84
N LYS A 529 -19.88 36.42 2.11
CA LYS A 529 -19.00 36.37 3.27
C LYS A 529 -19.56 35.42 4.32
N SER A 530 -18.68 34.73 5.05
CA SER A 530 -19.01 34.04 6.30
C SER A 530 -18.53 34.84 7.51
N ILE A 531 -19.32 34.88 8.58
CA ILE A 531 -18.98 35.57 9.82
C ILE A 531 -18.68 34.51 10.89
N ASN A 532 -17.52 34.62 11.54
CA ASN A 532 -17.15 33.78 12.68
C ASN A 532 -16.75 34.64 13.88
N TYR A 533 -17.02 34.19 15.10
CA TYR A 533 -16.71 34.89 16.34
C TYR A 533 -15.64 34.12 17.12
N ILE A 534 -14.41 34.66 17.19
CA ILE A 534 -13.31 34.04 17.92
C ILE A 534 -13.30 34.57 19.36
N ARG A 535 -13.30 33.66 20.35
CA ARG A 535 -13.07 34.01 21.76
C ARG A 535 -11.61 33.74 22.11
N SER A 536 -10.89 34.78 22.52
CA SER A 536 -9.51 34.69 23.02
C SER A 536 -9.52 35.09 24.50
N GLY A 537 -9.39 34.12 25.41
CA GLY A 537 -9.36 34.36 26.87
C GLY A 537 -10.62 35.04 27.44
N GLU A 538 -10.45 35.79 28.54
CA GLU A 538 -11.52 36.50 29.28
C GLU A 538 -11.98 37.82 28.61
N GLY A 539 -12.11 37.84 27.28
CA GLY A 539 -12.54 39.02 26.50
C GLY A 539 -13.83 38.80 25.69
N PRO A 540 -14.52 39.89 25.28
CA PRO A 540 -15.69 39.78 24.41
C PRO A 540 -15.29 39.18 23.04
N PRO A 541 -16.17 38.38 22.40
CA PRO A 541 -15.86 37.70 21.16
C PRO A 541 -15.52 38.67 20.02
N ARG A 542 -14.42 38.41 19.31
CA ARG A 542 -14.00 39.21 18.15
C ARG A 542 -14.68 38.68 16.88
N ARG A 543 -15.45 39.54 16.21
CA ARG A 543 -16.04 39.25 14.90
C ARG A 543 -14.95 39.19 13.82
N MET A 544 -14.96 38.12 13.03
CA MET A 544 -14.11 37.91 11.87
C MET A 544 -14.99 37.66 10.65
N GLU A 545 -14.76 38.40 9.57
CA GLU A 545 -15.42 38.18 8.29
C GLU A 545 -14.45 37.53 7.32
N ILE A 546 -14.88 36.43 6.70
CA ILE A 546 -14.11 35.74 5.66
C ILE A 546 -14.90 35.86 4.35
N PRO A 547 -14.35 36.50 3.29
CA PRO A 547 -15.00 36.52 1.99
C PRO A 547 -15.03 35.12 1.36
N LEU A 548 -16.12 34.79 0.68
CA LEU A 548 -16.22 33.54 -0.07
C LEU A 548 -15.39 33.64 -1.35
N THR A 549 -14.56 32.63 -1.61
CA THR A 549 -13.76 32.50 -2.83
C THR A 549 -14.40 31.50 -3.78
N SER A 550 -14.40 31.82 -5.07
CA SER A 550 -14.83 30.89 -6.12
C SER A 550 -13.64 30.07 -6.60
N HIS A 551 -13.83 28.77 -6.70
CA HIS A 551 -12.93 27.86 -7.40
C HIS A 551 -13.69 27.32 -8.61
N SER A 552 -13.11 27.42 -9.79
CA SER A 552 -13.67 26.87 -11.02
C SER A 552 -12.66 25.94 -11.67
N ILE A 553 -13.17 24.85 -12.25
CA ILE A 553 -12.39 23.91 -13.04
C ILE A 553 -12.96 23.96 -14.46
N GLN A 554 -12.07 23.98 -15.45
CA GLN A 554 -12.43 23.86 -16.85
C GLN A 554 -11.98 22.48 -17.35
N MET A 555 -12.80 21.86 -18.18
CA MET A 555 -12.50 20.59 -18.83
C MET A 555 -12.87 20.68 -20.30
N GLU A 556 -12.05 20.08 -21.15
CA GLU A 556 -12.33 19.93 -22.57
C GLU A 556 -13.09 18.63 -22.82
N ILE A 557 -14.17 18.70 -23.60
CA ILE A 557 -15.02 17.55 -23.95
C ILE A 557 -14.75 17.18 -25.42
N PRO A 558 -14.52 15.89 -25.75
CA PRO A 558 -14.25 15.47 -27.12
C PRO A 558 -15.43 15.79 -28.05
N ARG A 559 -15.13 16.48 -29.16
CA ARG A 559 -16.18 16.97 -30.08
C ARG A 559 -17.06 15.86 -30.67
N MET A 560 -16.49 14.71 -31.01
CA MET A 560 -17.21 13.59 -31.62
C MET A 560 -18.14 12.88 -30.63
N GLU A 561 -18.01 13.09 -29.32
CA GLU A 561 -19.01 12.60 -28.34
C GLU A 561 -20.39 13.23 -28.59
N ASN A 562 -20.44 14.43 -29.16
CA ASN A 562 -21.69 15.11 -29.53
C ASN A 562 -22.07 14.93 -31.02
N LEU A 563 -21.11 14.63 -31.90
CA LEU A 563 -21.33 14.56 -33.36
C LEU A 563 -21.55 13.13 -33.87
N ASP A 564 -20.76 12.18 -33.37
CA ASP A 564 -20.79 10.76 -33.73
C ASP A 564 -20.31 9.91 -32.55
N GLU A 565 -21.14 9.86 -31.51
CA GLU A 565 -20.83 9.13 -30.26
C GLU A 565 -20.55 7.65 -30.53
N HIS A 566 -21.32 7.03 -31.43
CA HIS A 566 -21.20 5.61 -31.74
C HIS A 566 -19.93 5.29 -32.53
N GLY A 567 -19.58 6.10 -33.54
CA GLY A 567 -18.35 5.92 -34.30
C GLY A 567 -17.11 6.13 -33.45
N LEU A 568 -17.10 7.18 -32.62
CA LEU A 568 -16.02 7.43 -31.66
C LEU A 568 -15.85 6.24 -30.70
N ASN A 569 -16.93 5.80 -30.05
CA ASN A 569 -16.90 4.69 -29.11
C ASN A 569 -16.46 3.38 -29.76
N TYR A 570 -16.93 3.10 -30.98
CA TYR A 570 -16.53 1.91 -31.73
C TYR A 570 -15.04 1.91 -32.02
N MET A 571 -14.51 3.01 -32.56
CA MET A 571 -13.08 3.16 -32.86
C MET A 571 -12.21 2.98 -31.61
N LEU A 572 -12.55 3.64 -30.49
CA LEU A 572 -11.79 3.52 -29.25
C LEU A 572 -11.83 2.08 -28.70
N ARG A 573 -12.97 1.39 -28.80
CA ARG A 573 -13.08 -0.02 -28.41
C ARG A 573 -12.23 -0.94 -29.30
N VAL A 574 -12.20 -0.70 -30.61
CA VAL A 574 -11.34 -1.44 -31.55
C VAL A 574 -9.87 -1.24 -31.17
N PHE A 575 -9.43 -0.01 -30.93
CA PHE A 575 -8.06 0.29 -30.50
C PHE A 575 -7.70 -0.36 -29.15
N ARG A 576 -8.64 -0.44 -28.21
CA ARG A 576 -8.42 -1.17 -26.94
C ARG A 576 -8.37 -2.68 -27.14
N ALA A 577 -9.20 -3.23 -28.02
CA ALA A 577 -9.36 -4.67 -28.20
C ALA A 577 -8.39 -5.31 -29.20
N GLU A 578 -7.76 -4.54 -30.10
CA GLU A 578 -6.83 -5.09 -31.10
C GLU A 578 -5.67 -5.86 -30.44
N ARG A 579 -5.21 -6.94 -31.10
CA ARG A 579 -4.06 -7.74 -30.66
C ARG A 579 -3.31 -8.23 -31.88
N PHE A 580 -2.01 -8.50 -31.71
CA PHE A 580 -1.27 -9.30 -32.69
C PHE A 580 -1.89 -10.69 -32.78
N ARG A 581 -2.08 -11.19 -34.01
CA ARG A 581 -2.42 -12.60 -34.21
C ARG A 581 -1.17 -13.40 -33.85
N THR A 582 -1.31 -14.28 -32.85
CA THR A 582 -0.29 -15.26 -32.48
C THR A 582 -0.33 -16.45 -33.39
#